data_AF-A0A519KB08-F1
#
_entry.id   AF-A0A519KB08-F1
#
_cell.length_a   1.000
_cell.length_b   1.000
_cell.length_c   1.000
_cell.angle_alpha   90.00
_cell.angle_beta   90.00
_cell.angle_gamma   90.00
#
_symmetry.space_group_name_H-M   'P 1'
#
loop_
_entity.id
_entity.type
_entity.pdbx_description
1 polymer ?
#
loop_
_entity_poly.entity_id
_entity_poly.type
_entity_poly.pdbx_seq_one_letter_code
_entity_poly.pdbx_strand_id
1 'polypeptide(L)'
;MKLYTISGLGADEKVLEKLTFNESVEVVHIPWLIPNPEEDFADYVQRMSAYIDDSEEFYLLGYSLGGIVAQEIHKLKPAKKIVIMASIRSDREKSKLIRAGQRTNAVKYIPLRIFNDKAPFFTPFSVKFLFYFIFQALAAYFNLYFLIPKYLEKNRLLVYMTFLLLTIIAASLCIIPGYYLSAY
;
A
#
# COMPACT_ATOMS: atom_id res chain seq x y z
N MET A 1 25.39 -12.50 -13.11
CA MET A 1 24.19 -12.10 -13.88
C MET A 1 23.37 -11.15 -13.03
N LYS A 2 22.86 -10.07 -13.61
CA LYS A 2 22.20 -9.00 -12.85
C LYS A 2 20.74 -9.32 -12.55
N LEU A 3 20.30 -8.97 -11.34
CA LEU A 3 18.90 -8.94 -10.92
C LEU A 3 18.52 -7.51 -10.60
N TYR A 4 17.68 -6.91 -11.43
CA TYR A 4 17.14 -5.59 -11.16
C TYR A 4 15.90 -5.70 -10.28
N THR A 5 15.90 -4.98 -9.17
CA THR A 5 14.78 -4.96 -8.21
C THR A 5 14.03 -3.65 -8.27
N ILE A 6 12.69 -3.72 -8.22
CA ILE A 6 11.79 -2.57 -8.29
C ILE A 6 10.83 -2.63 -7.10
N SER A 7 10.90 -1.60 -6.25
CA SER A 7 10.05 -1.45 -5.06
C SER A 7 8.60 -1.12 -5.42
N GLY A 8 7.73 -1.18 -4.40
CA GLY A 8 6.36 -0.68 -4.50
C GLY A 8 6.27 0.85 -4.46
N LEU A 9 5.05 1.35 -4.60
CA LEU A 9 4.75 2.79 -4.63
C LEU A 9 5.44 3.57 -3.50
N GLY A 10 6.38 4.46 -3.87
CA GLY A 10 7.06 5.37 -2.94
C GLY A 10 7.99 4.69 -1.92
N ALA A 11 8.27 3.39 -2.10
CA ALA A 11 9.18 2.64 -1.23
C ALA A 11 10.60 2.66 -1.79
N ASP A 12 11.59 2.77 -0.90
CA ASP A 12 13.01 2.62 -1.22
C ASP A 12 13.43 1.13 -1.22
N GLU A 13 14.73 0.88 -1.38
CA GLU A 13 15.33 -0.45 -1.35
C GLU A 13 15.15 -1.19 -0.01
N LYS A 14 14.87 -0.48 1.09
CA LYS A 14 14.79 -1.08 2.43
C LYS A 14 13.67 -2.10 2.55
N VAL A 15 12.62 -1.98 1.74
CA VAL A 15 11.55 -2.98 1.69
C VAL A 15 12.06 -4.37 1.25
N LEU A 16 13.17 -4.41 0.52
CA LEU A 16 13.79 -5.63 0.02
C LEU A 16 15.13 -5.96 0.69
N GLU A 17 15.61 -5.15 1.64
CA GLU A 17 16.96 -5.28 2.24
C GLU A 17 17.18 -6.63 2.96
N LYS A 18 16.11 -7.24 3.46
CA LYS A 18 16.17 -8.52 4.17
C LYS A 18 16.15 -9.73 3.23
N LEU A 19 15.98 -9.53 1.93
CA LEU A 19 16.05 -10.60 0.95
C LEU A 19 17.51 -10.94 0.67
N THR A 20 17.86 -12.21 0.80
CA THR A 20 19.17 -12.73 0.45
C THR A 20 19.10 -13.44 -0.89
N PHE A 21 20.16 -13.28 -1.68
CA PHE A 21 20.29 -13.89 -3.00
C PHE A 21 21.59 -14.67 -3.08
N ASN A 22 21.67 -15.61 -4.03
CA ASN A 22 22.89 -16.36 -4.28
C ASN A 22 24.04 -15.41 -4.67
N GLU A 23 25.26 -15.72 -4.24
CA GLU A 23 26.45 -14.88 -4.49
C GLU A 23 26.75 -14.62 -5.97
N SER A 24 26.26 -15.48 -6.87
CA SER A 24 26.42 -15.34 -8.33
C SER A 24 25.46 -14.32 -8.97
N VAL A 25 24.53 -13.77 -8.19
CA VAL A 25 23.54 -12.78 -8.63
C VAL A 25 23.95 -11.40 -8.11
N GLU A 26 24.25 -10.49 -9.03
CA GLU A 26 24.48 -9.09 -8.71
C GLU A 26 23.12 -8.39 -8.60
N VAL A 27 22.76 -7.91 -7.41
CA VAL A 27 21.49 -7.25 -7.17
C VAL A 27 21.65 -5.75 -7.39
N VAL A 28 20.87 -5.20 -8.32
CA VAL A 28 20.85 -3.77 -8.62
C VAL A 28 19.47 -3.23 -8.28
N HIS A 29 19.39 -2.28 -7.36
CA HIS A 29 18.11 -1.63 -7.06
C HIS A 29 17.83 -0.50 -8.04
N ILE A 30 16.63 -0.47 -8.62
CA ILE A 30 16.16 0.65 -9.43
C ILE A 30 15.42 1.62 -8.52
N PRO A 31 15.93 2.85 -8.31
CA PRO A 31 15.26 3.84 -7.50
C PRO A 31 13.85 4.13 -8.03
N TRP A 32 12.88 4.23 -7.12
CA TRP A 32 11.52 4.60 -7.49
C TRP A 32 11.48 6.04 -7.99
N LEU A 33 11.08 6.25 -9.25
CA LEU A 33 10.91 7.59 -9.80
C LEU A 33 9.56 8.17 -9.38
N ILE A 34 9.53 9.45 -9.04
CA ILE A 34 8.27 10.17 -8.90
C ILE A 34 7.71 10.40 -10.32
N PRO A 35 6.45 9.99 -10.60
CA PRO A 35 5.83 10.26 -11.90
C PRO A 35 5.74 11.76 -12.17
N ASN A 36 5.97 12.16 -13.42
CA ASN A 36 5.76 13.55 -13.82
C ASN A 36 4.25 13.88 -13.85
N PRO A 37 3.85 15.16 -13.72
CA PRO A 37 2.45 15.55 -13.86
C PRO A 37 1.88 15.13 -15.22
N GLU A 38 0.72 14.46 -15.20
CA GLU A 38 0.02 13.94 -16.40
C GLU A 38 0.88 12.99 -17.28
N GLU A 39 1.90 12.36 -16.70
CA GLU A 39 2.72 11.36 -17.39
C GLU A 39 1.91 10.09 -17.69
N ASP A 40 1.95 9.63 -18.96
CA ASP A 40 1.37 8.34 -19.31
C ASP A 40 2.16 7.20 -18.68
N PHE A 41 1.47 6.11 -18.37
CA PHE A 41 2.11 4.97 -17.74
C PHE A 41 3.21 4.34 -18.61
N ALA A 42 3.05 4.35 -19.94
CA ALA A 42 4.08 3.84 -20.85
C ALA A 42 5.37 4.68 -20.78
N ASP A 43 5.25 6.01 -20.74
CA ASP A 43 6.38 6.94 -20.62
C ASP A 43 7.09 6.78 -19.26
N TYR A 44 6.31 6.61 -18.19
CA TYR A 44 6.84 6.30 -16.86
C TYR A 44 7.64 4.99 -16.87
N VAL A 45 7.09 3.92 -17.45
CA VAL A 45 7.77 2.63 -17.57
C VAL A 45 9.06 2.77 -18.42
N GLN A 46 9.03 3.56 -19.49
CA GLN A 46 10.21 3.81 -20.32
C GLN A 46 11.32 4.49 -19.51
N ARG A 47 11.00 5.52 -18.73
CA ARG A 47 11.94 6.18 -17.80
C ARG A 47 12.50 5.22 -16.77
N MET A 48 11.65 4.41 -16.13
CA MET A 48 12.10 3.39 -15.18
C MET A 48 13.04 2.36 -15.84
N SER A 49 12.78 1.99 -17.10
CA SER A 49 13.58 1.03 -17.86
C SER A 49 14.97 1.55 -18.26
N ALA A 50 15.21 2.87 -18.21
CA ALA A 50 16.47 3.48 -18.60
C ALA A 50 17.64 3.08 -17.68
N TYR A 51 17.35 2.65 -16.44
CA TYR A 51 18.34 2.16 -15.49
C TYR A 51 18.81 0.73 -15.76
N ILE A 52 18.15 0.03 -16.68
CA ILE A 52 18.44 -1.36 -16.99
C ILE A 52 19.37 -1.42 -18.20
N ASP A 53 20.56 -1.95 -17.99
CA ASP A 53 21.44 -2.39 -19.06
C ASP A 53 20.95 -3.75 -19.59
N ASP A 54 20.49 -3.75 -20.84
CA ASP A 54 19.97 -4.89 -21.59
C ASP A 54 20.96 -5.43 -22.63
N SER A 55 22.24 -4.99 -22.58
CA SER A 55 23.30 -5.56 -23.40
C SER A 55 23.70 -6.99 -22.98
N GLU A 56 23.39 -7.36 -21.73
CA GLU A 56 23.61 -8.68 -21.16
C GLU A 56 22.29 -9.31 -20.66
N GLU A 57 22.27 -10.63 -20.46
CA GLU A 57 21.11 -11.29 -19.85
C GLU A 57 20.89 -10.80 -18.40
N PHE A 58 19.63 -10.53 -18.04
CA PHE A 58 19.26 -10.09 -16.70
C PHE A 58 17.92 -10.67 -16.23
N TYR A 59 17.68 -10.52 -14.93
CA TYR A 59 16.43 -10.85 -14.26
C TYR A 59 15.73 -9.59 -13.73
N LEU A 60 14.40 -9.69 -13.57
CA LEU A 60 13.59 -8.67 -12.91
C LEU A 60 12.91 -9.23 -11.66
N LEU A 61 12.87 -8.43 -10.61
CA LEU A 61 12.05 -8.67 -9.43
C LEU A 61 11.26 -7.42 -9.07
N GLY A 62 9.94 -7.52 -8.97
CA GLY A 62 9.08 -6.40 -8.62
C GLY A 62 8.17 -6.70 -7.43
N TYR A 63 8.16 -5.79 -6.45
CA TYR A 63 7.29 -5.88 -5.28
C TYR A 63 6.10 -4.93 -5.39
N SER A 64 4.88 -5.41 -5.08
CA SER A 64 3.67 -4.60 -5.13
C SER A 64 3.50 -3.90 -6.49
N LEU A 65 3.34 -2.57 -6.54
CA LEU A 65 3.26 -1.81 -7.80
C LEU A 65 4.50 -2.00 -8.69
N GLY A 66 5.69 -2.19 -8.12
CA GLY A 66 6.91 -2.53 -8.84
C GLY A 66 6.81 -3.84 -9.63
N GLY A 67 5.97 -4.78 -9.19
CA GLY A 67 5.68 -6.01 -9.94
C GLY A 67 4.90 -5.75 -11.22
N ILE A 68 4.03 -4.74 -11.26
CA ILE A 68 3.34 -4.32 -12.48
C ILE A 68 4.35 -3.62 -13.41
N VAL A 69 5.16 -2.71 -12.87
CA VAL A 69 6.21 -2.01 -13.64
C VAL A 69 7.21 -3.01 -14.23
N ALA A 70 7.68 -4.01 -13.47
CA ALA A 70 8.59 -5.05 -13.96
C ALA A 70 7.99 -5.85 -15.12
N GLN A 71 6.69 -6.15 -15.09
CA GLN A 71 5.99 -6.83 -16.18
C GLN A 71 5.91 -5.97 -17.45
N GLU A 72 5.68 -4.66 -17.32
CA GLU A 72 5.69 -3.75 -18.48
C GLU A 72 7.09 -3.50 -19.02
N ILE A 73 8.09 -3.36 -18.15
CA ILE A 73 9.50 -3.26 -18.55
C ILE A 73 9.91 -4.50 -19.34
N HIS A 74 9.50 -5.71 -18.95
CA HIS A 74 9.82 -6.93 -19.70
C HIS A 74 9.31 -6.91 -21.15
N LYS A 75 8.19 -6.21 -21.42
CA LYS A 75 7.71 -6.05 -22.80
C LYS A 75 8.63 -5.15 -23.63
N LEU A 76 9.31 -4.19 -23.00
CA LEU A 76 10.27 -3.28 -23.64
C LEU A 76 11.67 -3.90 -23.73
N LYS A 77 12.13 -4.52 -22.63
CA LYS A 77 13.45 -5.13 -22.44
C LYS A 77 13.26 -6.55 -21.91
N PRO A 78 13.25 -7.58 -22.78
CA PRO A 78 12.94 -8.95 -22.39
C PRO A 78 13.94 -9.56 -21.41
N ALA A 79 13.61 -9.53 -20.12
CA ALA A 79 14.33 -10.25 -19.08
C ALA A 79 14.25 -11.77 -19.24
N LYS A 80 15.29 -12.48 -18.81
CA LYS A 80 15.35 -13.96 -18.81
C LYS A 80 14.28 -14.59 -17.92
N LYS A 81 14.01 -13.94 -16.77
CA LYS A 81 12.91 -14.28 -15.84
C LYS A 81 12.44 -13.03 -15.13
N ILE A 82 11.14 -13.01 -14.79
CA ILE A 82 10.52 -12.01 -13.94
C ILE A 82 9.95 -12.71 -12.71
N VAL A 83 10.21 -12.14 -11.55
CA VAL A 83 9.58 -12.51 -10.28
C VAL A 83 8.72 -11.33 -9.82
N ILE A 84 7.47 -11.59 -9.45
CA ILE A 84 6.61 -10.58 -8.84
C ILE A 84 6.18 -11.04 -7.45
N MET A 85 6.20 -10.13 -6.47
CA MET A 85 5.88 -10.42 -5.08
C MET A 85 4.80 -9.47 -4.58
N ALA A 86 3.80 -10.01 -3.86
CA ALA A 86 2.67 -9.24 -3.34
C ALA A 86 2.06 -8.27 -4.39
N SER A 87 2.01 -8.72 -5.64
CA SER A 87 1.62 -7.94 -6.81
C SER A 87 0.48 -8.64 -7.56
N ILE A 88 0.06 -8.06 -8.68
CA ILE A 88 -1.02 -8.57 -9.53
C ILE A 88 -0.42 -9.02 -10.84
N ARG A 89 -0.60 -10.30 -11.19
CA ARG A 89 -0.08 -10.85 -12.44
C ARG A 89 -0.96 -10.50 -13.64
N SER A 90 -2.27 -10.43 -13.41
CA SER A 90 -3.23 -10.19 -14.49
C SER A 90 -4.50 -9.53 -14.00
N ASP A 91 -5.25 -8.92 -14.91
CA ASP A 91 -6.56 -8.31 -14.65
C ASP A 91 -7.57 -9.24 -13.96
N ARG A 92 -7.41 -10.56 -14.15
CA ARG A 92 -8.25 -11.59 -13.54
C ARG A 92 -8.07 -11.65 -12.02
N GLU A 93 -6.90 -11.28 -11.51
CA GLU A 93 -6.53 -11.33 -10.09
C GLU A 93 -6.84 -10.02 -9.34
N LYS A 94 -7.24 -8.95 -10.05
CA LYS A 94 -7.63 -7.68 -9.43
C LYS A 94 -8.79 -7.90 -8.44
N SER A 95 -8.60 -7.47 -7.20
CA SER A 95 -9.64 -7.50 -6.17
C SER A 95 -10.84 -6.62 -6.55
N LYS A 96 -12.00 -6.87 -5.93
CA LYS A 96 -13.21 -6.06 -6.15
C LYS A 96 -12.97 -4.57 -5.85
N LEU A 97 -12.17 -4.26 -4.82
CA LEU A 97 -11.79 -2.91 -4.46
C LEU A 97 -10.98 -2.22 -5.56
N ILE A 98 -9.96 -2.90 -6.11
CA ILE A 98 -9.13 -2.37 -7.19
C ILE A 98 -9.97 -2.11 -8.45
N ARG A 99 -10.89 -3.04 -8.78
CA ARG A 99 -11.81 -2.87 -9.91
C ARG A 99 -12.76 -1.68 -9.70
N ALA A 100 -13.27 -1.47 -8.49
CA ALA A 100 -14.11 -0.32 -8.16
C ALA A 100 -13.33 1.01 -8.26
N GLY A 101 -12.10 1.05 -7.76
CA GLY A 101 -11.20 2.20 -7.90
C GLY A 101 -10.90 2.54 -9.36
N GLN A 102 -10.68 1.53 -10.20
CA GLN A 102 -10.47 1.72 -11.65
C GLN A 102 -11.71 2.34 -12.32
N ARG A 103 -12.92 1.87 -12.01
CA ARG A 103 -14.17 2.41 -12.58
C ARG A 103 -14.43 3.87 -12.19
N THR A 104 -14.01 4.26 -10.99
CA THR A 104 -14.17 5.63 -10.47
C THR A 104 -13.01 6.55 -10.81
N ASN A 105 -11.99 6.04 -11.49
CA ASN A 105 -10.73 6.73 -11.76
C ASN A 105 -10.11 7.34 -10.49
N ALA A 106 -10.23 6.61 -9.37
CA ALA A 106 -9.76 7.06 -8.05
C ALA A 106 -8.25 7.37 -8.04
N VAL A 107 -7.49 6.75 -8.95
CA VAL A 107 -6.05 6.96 -9.14
C VAL A 107 -5.72 8.43 -9.42
N LYS A 108 -6.56 9.15 -10.18
CA LYS A 108 -6.34 10.58 -10.50
C LYS A 108 -6.35 11.49 -9.26
N TYR A 109 -7.02 11.06 -8.20
CA TYR A 109 -7.16 11.83 -6.96
C TYR A 109 -6.11 11.45 -5.90
N ILE A 110 -5.26 10.46 -6.18
CA ILE A 110 -4.17 10.06 -5.28
C ILE A 110 -3.13 11.20 -5.28
N PRO A 111 -2.87 11.85 -4.14
CA PRO A 111 -1.88 12.93 -4.08
C PRO A 111 -0.49 12.43 -4.49
N LEU A 112 0.22 13.19 -5.33
CA LEU A 112 1.61 12.89 -5.74
C LEU A 112 2.56 12.70 -4.53
N ARG A 113 2.21 13.27 -3.37
CA ARG A 113 2.93 13.08 -2.11
C ARG A 113 3.03 11.62 -1.67
N ILE A 114 2.11 10.74 -2.11
CA ILE A 114 2.15 9.30 -1.82
C ILE A 114 3.28 8.59 -2.57
N PHE A 115 3.75 9.16 -3.69
CA PHE A 115 4.85 8.63 -4.50
C PHE A 115 6.23 9.05 -3.99
N ASN A 116 6.29 9.88 -2.95
CA ASN A 116 7.54 10.36 -2.38
C ASN A 116 8.07 9.37 -1.33
N ASP A 117 9.37 9.15 -1.30
CA ASP A 117 10.07 8.31 -0.30
C ASP A 117 9.85 8.79 1.15
N LYS A 118 9.53 10.08 1.33
CA LYS A 118 9.17 10.71 2.62
C LYS A 118 7.67 10.68 2.92
N ALA A 119 6.87 9.94 2.13
CA ALA A 119 5.44 9.84 2.36
C ALA A 119 5.19 9.20 3.75
N PRO A 120 4.53 9.91 4.69
CA PRO A 120 4.42 9.44 6.06
C PRO A 120 3.57 8.18 6.21
N PHE A 121 2.89 7.72 5.16
CA PHE A 121 1.87 6.65 5.19
C PHE A 121 2.41 5.28 5.64
N PHE A 122 3.71 5.02 5.49
CA PHE A 122 4.34 3.77 5.94
C PHE A 122 5.24 3.94 7.17
N THR A 123 5.18 5.09 7.85
CA THR A 123 5.78 5.17 9.18
C THR A 123 4.90 4.42 10.17
N PRO A 124 5.46 3.68 11.15
CA PRO A 124 4.69 3.09 12.24
C PRO A 124 3.77 4.10 12.92
N PHE A 125 4.16 5.38 12.93
CA PHE A 125 3.36 6.49 13.44
C PHE A 125 2.04 6.70 12.68
N SER A 126 2.01 6.61 11.35
CA SER A 126 0.77 6.80 10.57
C SER A 126 -0.19 5.63 10.67
N VAL A 127 0.34 4.40 10.73
CA VAL A 127 -0.48 3.21 11.01
C VAL A 127 -1.09 3.32 12.40
N LYS A 128 -0.29 3.76 13.39
CA LYS A 128 -0.80 4.10 14.72
C LYS A 128 -1.89 5.17 14.64
N PHE A 129 -1.62 6.31 14.01
CA PHE A 129 -2.60 7.40 13.94
C PHE A 129 -3.93 6.94 13.32
N LEU A 130 -3.90 6.23 12.19
CA LEU A 130 -5.11 5.76 11.52
C LEU A 130 -5.93 4.81 12.41
N PHE A 131 -5.30 3.79 12.98
CA PHE A 131 -5.99 2.77 13.77
C PHE A 131 -6.38 3.24 15.18
N TYR A 132 -5.52 4.00 15.86
CA TYR A 132 -5.78 4.46 17.22
C TYR A 132 -6.69 5.68 17.27
N PHE A 133 -6.52 6.65 16.37
CA PHE A 133 -7.26 7.90 16.47
C PHE A 133 -8.65 7.79 15.86
N ILE A 134 -8.77 7.23 14.65
CA ILE A 134 -10.03 7.29 13.88
C ILE A 134 -11.12 6.44 14.53
N PHE A 135 -10.85 5.18 14.86
CA PHE A 135 -11.87 4.29 15.42
C PHE A 135 -12.30 4.70 16.83
N GLN A 136 -11.37 5.21 17.65
CA GLN A 136 -11.69 5.77 18.97
C GLN A 136 -12.53 7.04 18.84
N ALA A 137 -12.15 7.95 17.92
CA ALA A 137 -12.91 9.17 17.67
C ALA A 137 -14.32 8.84 17.17
N LEU A 138 -14.48 7.93 16.20
CA LEU A 138 -15.78 7.51 15.70
C LEU A 138 -16.66 6.92 16.80
N ALA A 139 -16.11 6.06 17.67
CA ALA A 139 -16.84 5.50 18.81
C ALA A 139 -17.28 6.59 19.81
N ALA A 140 -16.40 7.54 20.12
CA ALA A 140 -16.71 8.66 21.00
C ALA A 140 -17.78 9.57 20.39
N TYR A 141 -17.69 9.90 19.10
CA TYR A 141 -18.69 10.68 18.38
C TYR A 141 -20.04 9.96 18.34
N PHE A 142 -20.05 8.66 18.05
CA PHE A 142 -21.28 7.87 18.08
C PHE A 142 -21.91 7.86 19.48
N ASN A 143 -21.10 7.76 20.54
CA ASN A 143 -21.62 7.84 21.89
C ASN A 143 -22.22 9.22 22.19
N LEU A 144 -21.44 10.29 21.96
CA LEU A 144 -21.82 11.66 22.30
C LEU A 144 -23.03 12.17 21.52
N TYR A 145 -23.08 11.91 20.21
CA TYR A 145 -24.09 12.49 19.33
C TYR A 145 -25.28 11.56 19.05
N PHE A 146 -25.14 10.26 19.29
CA PHE A 146 -26.22 9.30 19.02
C PHE A 146 -26.70 8.57 20.28
N LEU A 147 -25.81 7.89 21.01
CA LEU A 147 -26.25 7.06 22.15
C LEU A 147 -26.76 7.89 23.33
N ILE A 148 -26.07 8.98 23.68
CA ILE A 148 -26.45 9.85 24.79
C ILE A 148 -27.83 10.49 24.54
N PRO A 149 -28.07 11.20 23.42
CA PRO A 149 -29.36 11.86 23.20
C PRO A 149 -30.52 10.85 23.01
N LYS A 150 -30.22 9.69 22.42
CA LYS A 150 -31.26 8.71 22.09
C LYS A 150 -31.68 7.85 23.27
N TYR A 151 -30.76 7.52 24.17
CA TYR A 151 -31.01 6.55 25.24
C TYR A 151 -30.72 7.09 26.65
N LEU A 152 -29.56 7.74 26.88
CA LEU A 152 -29.17 8.20 28.21
C LEU A 152 -30.08 9.32 28.71
N GLU A 153 -30.30 10.36 27.91
CA GLU A 153 -31.17 11.50 28.26
C GLU A 153 -32.63 11.09 28.45
N LYS A 154 -33.07 10.01 27.80
CA LYS A 154 -34.42 9.44 27.94
C LYS A 154 -34.53 8.45 29.10
N ASN A 155 -33.52 8.41 29.97
CA ASN A 155 -33.41 7.52 31.13
C ASN A 155 -33.50 6.02 30.79
N ARG A 156 -33.15 5.64 29.55
CA ARG A 156 -33.11 4.23 29.09
C ARG A 156 -31.73 3.62 29.35
N LEU A 157 -31.35 3.58 30.63
CA LEU A 157 -30.00 3.26 31.09
C LEU A 157 -29.51 1.87 30.65
N LEU A 158 -30.34 0.83 30.79
CA LEU A 158 -29.94 -0.53 30.42
C LEU A 158 -29.58 -0.63 28.93
N VAL A 159 -30.44 -0.05 28.07
CA VAL A 159 -30.25 -0.03 26.61
C VAL A 159 -29.01 0.78 26.24
N TYR A 160 -28.82 1.94 26.87
CA TYR A 160 -27.62 2.76 26.69
C TYR A 160 -26.35 1.97 27.03
N MET A 161 -26.31 1.32 28.20
CA MET A 161 -25.14 0.54 28.64
C MET A 161 -24.83 -0.62 27.70
N THR A 162 -25.85 -1.33 27.21
CA THR A 162 -25.66 -2.40 26.22
C THR A 162 -25.05 -1.89 24.92
N PHE A 163 -25.60 -0.82 24.34
CA PHE A 163 -25.06 -0.27 23.09
C PHE A 163 -23.69 0.38 23.26
N LEU A 164 -23.43 1.00 24.40
CA LEU A 164 -22.11 1.53 24.74
C LEU A 164 -21.07 0.41 24.79
N LEU A 165 -21.38 -0.69 25.47
CA LEU A 165 -20.49 -1.85 25.54
C LEU A 165 -20.22 -2.45 24.16
N LEU A 166 -21.26 -2.63 23.34
CA LEU A 166 -21.12 -3.12 21.97
C LEU A 166 -20.25 -2.18 21.11
N THR A 167 -20.41 -0.86 21.28
CA THR A 167 -19.59 0.14 20.57
C THR A 167 -18.13 0.03 20.99
N ILE A 168 -17.84 -0.13 22.28
CA ILE A 168 -16.47 -0.32 22.80
C ILE A 168 -15.84 -1.60 22.24
N ILE A 169 -16.57 -2.72 22.25
CA ILE A 169 -16.10 -4.00 21.71
C ILE A 169 -15.81 -3.87 20.21
N ALA A 170 -16.73 -3.30 19.43
CA ALA A 170 -16.56 -3.11 18.00
C ALA A 170 -15.34 -2.22 17.68
N ALA A 171 -15.19 -1.09 18.39
CA ALA A 171 -14.04 -0.22 18.24
C ALA A 171 -12.73 -0.94 18.59
N SER A 172 -12.73 -1.71 19.67
CA SER A 172 -11.55 -2.48 20.12
C SER A 172 -11.15 -3.52 19.09
N LEU A 173 -12.11 -4.24 18.49
CA LEU A 173 -11.87 -5.19 17.41
C LEU A 173 -11.30 -4.53 16.15
N CYS A 174 -11.63 -3.26 15.88
CA CYS A 174 -11.02 -2.51 14.79
C CYS A 174 -9.61 -2.01 15.12
N ILE A 175 -9.32 -1.72 16.39
CA ILE A 175 -8.01 -1.20 16.85
C ILE A 175 -6.96 -2.32 16.98
N ILE A 176 -7.35 -3.48 17.53
CA ILE A 176 -6.43 -4.59 17.83
C ILE A 176 -5.57 -5.03 16.63
N PRO A 177 -6.10 -5.18 15.40
CA PRO A 177 -5.29 -5.49 14.23
C PRO A 177 -4.16 -4.46 13.96
N GLY A 178 -4.41 -3.19 14.30
CA GLY A 178 -3.42 -2.11 14.17
C GLY A 178 -2.21 -2.26 15.11
N TYR A 179 -2.36 -2.94 16.26
CA TYR A 179 -1.23 -3.27 17.14
C TYR A 179 -0.24 -4.20 16.45
N TYR A 180 -0.73 -5.25 15.81
CA TYR A 180 0.12 -6.25 15.15
C TYR A 180 0.74 -5.73 13.85
N LEU A 181 0.07 -4.80 13.17
CA LEU A 181 0.59 -4.15 11.97
C LEU A 181 1.71 -3.13 12.24
N SER A 182 1.84 -2.64 13.48
CA SER A 182 2.82 -1.62 13.88
C SER A 182 3.99 -2.18 14.71
N ALA A 183 4.02 -3.48 14.99
CA ALA A 183 4.99 -4.09 15.91
C ALA A 183 6.38 -4.35 15.30
N TYR A 184 6.62 -3.96 14.04
CA TYR A 184 7.89 -4.10 13.34
C TYR A 184 8.26 -2.81 12.61
#